data_AF-K1SFD4-F1
#
_entry.id   AF-K1SFD4-F1
#
_cell.length_a   1.000
_cell.length_b   1.000
_cell.length_c   1.000
_cell.angle_alpha   90.00
_cell.angle_beta   90.00
_cell.angle_gamma   90.00
#
_symmetry.space_group_name_H-M   'P 1'
#
loop_
_entity.id
_entity.type
_entity.pdbx_description
1 polymer ?
#
loop_
_entity_poly.entity_id
_entity_poly.type
_entity_poly.pdbx_seq_one_letter_code
_entity_poly.pdbx_strand_id
1 'polypeptide(L)'
;MIVNKRLKEVSKLVDDGSSILDVGCDHAFLDIFLAQDKTKKLKKIVASDNKEGPLEQAKNNILQHKLSELIELRLGNGLDVYTSDIDTVIISGMGGRNMIGIFKAHPEYLKNINTFILSPNNFQVDLKKFLVKSNFKIEKEVLVKDGKYIYQVIKFVRGKAHYSSREYFFGPLLLKNKDKLFIEYYTRELKSRQIIIKLLPAGFSFRKIKLKKEIKIISLELANTR
;
A
#
# COMPACT_ATOMS: atom_id res chain seq x y z
N MET A 1 -17.03 -10.44 -11.79
CA MET A 1 -15.73 -10.46 -11.10
C MET A 1 -15.91 -10.02 -9.66
N ILE A 2 -15.38 -10.76 -8.67
CA ILE A 2 -15.40 -10.34 -7.26
C ILE A 2 -14.04 -9.72 -6.95
N VAL A 3 -14.00 -8.41 -6.79
CA VAL A 3 -12.80 -7.71 -6.31
C VAL A 3 -12.71 -7.86 -4.80
N ASN A 4 -11.55 -8.27 -4.32
CA ASN A 4 -11.32 -8.43 -2.90
C ASN A 4 -11.45 -7.08 -2.17
N LYS A 5 -11.72 -7.12 -0.86
CA LYS A 5 -12.04 -5.89 -0.10
C LYS A 5 -10.87 -4.91 -0.09
N ARG A 6 -9.63 -5.43 -0.10
CA ARG A 6 -8.41 -4.61 -0.15
C ARG A 6 -8.33 -3.81 -1.44
N LEU A 7 -8.51 -4.45 -2.60
CA LEU A 7 -8.50 -3.78 -3.90
C LEU A 7 -9.67 -2.82 -4.07
N LYS A 8 -10.85 -3.15 -3.52
CA LYS A 8 -11.99 -2.22 -3.48
C LYS A 8 -11.70 -0.98 -2.63
N GLU A 9 -10.88 -1.07 -1.59
CA GLU A 9 -10.48 0.11 -0.83
C GLU A 9 -9.41 0.92 -1.55
N VAL A 10 -8.43 0.26 -2.17
CA VAL A 10 -7.44 0.90 -3.05
C VAL A 10 -8.14 1.71 -4.13
N SER A 11 -9.15 1.14 -4.81
CA SER A 11 -9.87 1.80 -5.89
C SER A 11 -10.58 3.07 -5.43
N LYS A 12 -11.11 3.13 -4.20
CA LYS A 12 -11.75 4.34 -3.64
C LYS A 12 -10.79 5.51 -3.50
N LEU A 13 -9.51 5.24 -3.24
CA LEU A 13 -8.49 6.27 -3.02
C LEU A 13 -7.92 6.85 -4.32
N VAL A 14 -8.23 6.26 -5.48
CA VAL A 14 -7.87 6.79 -6.80
C VAL A 14 -8.67 8.06 -7.07
N ASP A 15 -8.00 9.15 -7.41
CA ASP A 15 -8.64 10.43 -7.70
C ASP A 15 -9.27 10.44 -9.09
N ASP A 16 -10.36 11.20 -9.23
CA ASP A 16 -10.99 11.44 -10.53
C ASP A 16 -10.01 12.19 -11.46
N GLY A 17 -10.03 11.89 -12.76
CA GLY A 17 -9.15 12.53 -13.74
C GLY A 17 -7.67 12.16 -13.65
N SER A 18 -7.30 11.15 -12.86
CA SER A 18 -5.92 10.66 -12.74
C SER A 18 -5.50 9.76 -13.90
N SER A 19 -4.18 9.73 -14.16
CA SER A 19 -3.51 8.74 -15.00
C SER A 19 -2.73 7.78 -14.11
N ILE A 20 -3.14 6.52 -14.07
CA ILE A 20 -2.65 5.55 -13.09
C ILE A 20 -1.69 4.50 -13.68
N LEU A 21 -0.73 4.07 -12.86
CA LEU A 21 0.10 2.88 -13.07
C LEU A 21 -0.08 1.92 -11.88
N ASP A 22 -0.67 0.74 -12.11
CA ASP A 22 -0.70 -0.37 -11.16
C ASP A 22 0.53 -1.27 -11.37
N VAL A 23 1.40 -1.32 -10.36
CA VAL A 23 2.68 -2.05 -10.41
C VAL A 23 2.54 -3.41 -9.73
N GLY A 24 2.86 -4.47 -10.48
CA GLY A 24 2.66 -5.86 -10.07
C GLY A 24 1.19 -6.24 -10.05
N CYS A 25 0.48 -5.90 -11.13
CA CYS A 25 -0.95 -6.12 -11.26
C CYS A 25 -1.27 -7.62 -11.18
N ASP A 26 -2.10 -8.00 -10.21
CA ASP A 26 -2.58 -9.37 -10.08
C ASP A 26 -3.76 -9.58 -11.04
N HIS A 27 -3.44 -10.02 -12.27
CA HIS A 27 -4.40 -10.32 -13.34
C HIS A 27 -5.33 -9.15 -13.74
N ALA A 28 -4.87 -7.91 -13.54
CA ALA A 28 -5.59 -6.65 -13.83
C ALA A 28 -6.97 -6.50 -13.17
N PHE A 29 -7.24 -7.18 -12.05
CA PHE A 29 -8.56 -7.09 -11.40
C PHE A 29 -8.88 -5.70 -10.85
N LEU A 30 -7.87 -4.96 -10.37
CA LEU A 30 -8.05 -3.57 -9.94
C LEU A 30 -8.35 -2.66 -11.14
N ASP A 31 -7.59 -2.82 -12.22
CA ASP A 31 -7.67 -2.01 -13.43
C ASP A 31 -9.03 -2.18 -14.12
N ILE A 32 -9.48 -3.43 -14.26
CA ILE A 32 -10.81 -3.77 -14.79
C ILE A 32 -11.90 -3.12 -13.93
N PHE A 33 -11.78 -3.17 -12.61
CA PHE A 33 -12.74 -2.55 -11.71
C PHE A 33 -12.79 -1.03 -11.86
N LEU A 34 -11.63 -0.38 -11.99
CA LEU A 34 -11.52 1.05 -12.19
C LEU A 34 -12.05 1.48 -13.58
N ALA A 35 -11.76 0.73 -14.64
CA ALA A 35 -12.25 1.01 -15.98
C ALA A 35 -13.78 0.85 -16.12
N GLN A 36 -14.37 -0.03 -15.30
CA GLN A 36 -15.82 -0.22 -15.22
C GLN A 36 -16.53 0.84 -14.37
N ASP A 37 -15.80 1.52 -13.48
CA ASP A 37 -16.36 2.55 -12.60
C ASP A 37 -16.70 3.82 -13.39
N LYS A 38 -17.99 4.00 -13.69
CA LYS A 38 -18.49 5.17 -14.44
C LYS A 38 -18.54 6.46 -13.61
N THR A 39 -18.27 6.39 -12.31
CA THR A 39 -18.22 7.57 -11.44
C THR A 39 -16.87 8.27 -11.49
N LYS A 40 -15.83 7.61 -12.03
CA LYS A 40 -14.49 8.16 -12.21
C LYS A 40 -14.13 8.22 -13.69
N LYS A 41 -13.68 9.39 -14.13
CA LYS A 41 -13.20 9.66 -15.49
C LYS A 41 -11.67 9.61 -15.48
N LEU A 42 -11.12 8.40 -15.32
CA LEU A 42 -9.67 8.20 -15.39
C LEU A 42 -9.18 8.52 -16.80
N LYS A 43 -8.06 9.24 -16.90
CA LYS A 43 -7.45 9.62 -18.19
C LYS A 43 -6.72 8.45 -18.83
N LYS A 44 -6.09 7.62 -17.98
CA LYS A 44 -5.27 6.48 -18.41
C LYS A 44 -5.19 5.45 -17.30
N ILE A 45 -5.23 4.17 -17.69
CA ILE A 45 -5.03 3.04 -16.79
C ILE A 45 -3.93 2.17 -17.39
N VAL A 46 -2.80 2.06 -16.69
CA VAL A 46 -1.70 1.17 -17.06
C VAL A 46 -1.55 0.11 -15.99
N ALA A 47 -1.66 -1.16 -16.38
CA ALA A 47 -1.36 -2.29 -15.52
C ALA A 47 -0.02 -2.91 -15.94
N SER A 48 0.83 -3.23 -14.98
CA SER A 48 2.17 -3.76 -15.26
C SER A 48 2.55 -4.90 -14.33
N ASP A 49 3.33 -5.83 -14.88
CA ASP A 49 3.97 -6.90 -14.10
C ASP A 49 5.36 -7.19 -14.69
N ASN A 50 6.23 -7.81 -13.90
CA ASN A 50 7.57 -8.18 -14.34
C ASN A 50 7.64 -9.61 -14.92
N LYS A 51 6.52 -10.33 -14.93
CA LYS A 51 6.39 -11.67 -15.47
C LYS A 51 5.34 -11.70 -16.57
N GLU A 52 5.67 -12.39 -17.66
CA GLU A 52 4.76 -12.59 -18.79
C GLU A 52 3.50 -13.37 -18.40
N GLY A 53 3.62 -14.39 -17.54
CA GLY A 53 2.50 -15.25 -17.15
C GLY A 53 1.31 -14.50 -16.50
N PRO A 54 1.53 -13.68 -15.45
CA PRO A 54 0.50 -12.80 -14.90
C PRO A 54 -0.08 -11.80 -15.92
N LEU A 55 0.77 -11.27 -16.81
CA LEU A 55 0.40 -10.30 -17.83
C LEU A 55 -0.49 -10.87 -18.94
N GLU A 56 -0.21 -12.09 -19.39
CA GLU A 56 -1.07 -12.80 -20.33
C GLU A 56 -2.45 -13.12 -19.72
N GLN A 57 -2.48 -13.47 -18.43
CA GLN A 57 -3.76 -13.63 -17.72
C GLN A 57 -4.50 -12.29 -17.57
N ALA A 58 -3.80 -11.20 -17.28
CA ALA A 58 -4.38 -9.85 -17.28
C ALA A 58 -4.98 -9.49 -18.65
N LYS A 59 -4.25 -9.75 -19.74
CA LYS A 59 -4.70 -9.55 -21.12
C LYS A 59 -5.98 -10.32 -21.43
N ASN A 60 -6.04 -11.60 -21.07
CA ASN A 60 -7.23 -12.43 -21.25
C ASN A 60 -8.43 -11.87 -20.47
N ASN A 61 -8.22 -11.44 -19.22
CA ASN A 61 -9.29 -10.85 -18.42
C ASN A 61 -9.79 -9.52 -19.02
N ILE A 62 -8.88 -8.65 -19.49
CA ILE A 62 -9.23 -7.38 -20.13
C ILE A 62 -10.05 -7.60 -21.40
N LEU A 63 -9.65 -8.57 -22.23
CA LEU A 63 -10.36 -8.94 -23.45
C LEU A 63 -11.76 -9.48 -23.14
N GLN A 64 -11.89 -10.37 -22.16
CA GLN A 64 -13.19 -10.91 -21.73
C GLN A 64 -14.16 -9.82 -21.25
N HIS A 65 -13.64 -8.75 -20.64
CA HIS A 65 -14.45 -7.61 -20.19
C HIS A 65 -14.60 -6.51 -21.24
N LYS A 66 -14.00 -6.65 -22.43
CA LYS A 66 -14.03 -5.68 -23.54
C LYS A 66 -13.43 -4.31 -23.16
N LEU A 67 -12.31 -4.33 -22.45
CA LEU A 67 -11.66 -3.12 -21.91
C LEU A 67 -10.27 -2.83 -22.51
N SER A 68 -9.91 -3.48 -23.62
CA SER A 68 -8.58 -3.35 -24.23
C SER A 68 -8.22 -1.93 -24.65
N GLU A 69 -9.22 -1.11 -25.01
CA GLU A 69 -9.04 0.30 -25.36
C GLU A 69 -8.85 1.22 -24.14
N LEU A 70 -9.13 0.73 -22.92
CA LEU A 70 -9.11 1.51 -21.69
C LEU A 70 -7.94 1.16 -20.77
N ILE A 71 -7.36 -0.03 -20.92
CA ILE A 71 -6.30 -0.55 -20.05
C ILE A 71 -5.09 -0.93 -20.91
N GLU A 72 -3.99 -0.22 -20.69
CA GLU A 72 -2.70 -0.51 -21.30
C GLU A 72 -1.92 -1.51 -20.44
N LEU A 73 -1.28 -2.49 -21.07
CA LEU A 73 -0.45 -3.49 -20.41
C LEU A 73 1.03 -3.24 -20.68
N ARG A 74 1.86 -3.25 -19.64
CA ARG A 74 3.32 -3.08 -19.76
C ARG A 74 4.10 -4.16 -19.01
N LEU A 75 4.99 -4.85 -19.71
CA LEU A 75 5.95 -5.79 -19.11
C LEU A 75 7.18 -5.02 -18.62
N GLY A 76 7.48 -5.09 -17.33
CA GLY A 76 8.71 -4.52 -16.77
C GLY A 76 8.75 -4.52 -15.25
N ASN A 77 9.93 -4.21 -14.69
CA ASN A 77 10.15 -4.33 -13.25
C ASN A 77 9.91 -3.01 -12.52
N GLY A 78 8.90 -2.99 -11.66
CA GLY A 78 8.65 -1.83 -10.80
C GLY A 78 8.30 -0.59 -11.62
N LEU A 79 9.15 0.43 -11.56
CA LEU A 79 8.95 1.69 -12.28
C LEU A 79 9.70 1.77 -13.63
N ASP A 80 10.31 0.68 -14.11
CA ASP A 80 10.92 0.64 -15.46
C ASP A 80 9.92 1.03 -16.56
N VAL A 81 8.64 0.73 -16.33
CA VAL A 81 7.53 1.00 -17.26
C VAL A 81 6.90 2.39 -17.07
N TYR A 82 7.42 3.21 -16.14
CA TYR A 82 6.88 4.53 -15.84
C TYR A 82 7.08 5.50 -17.01
N THR A 83 6.07 6.32 -17.26
CA THR A 83 6.11 7.43 -18.23
C THR A 83 5.53 8.70 -17.58
N SER A 84 5.96 9.88 -18.04
CA SER A 84 5.65 11.16 -17.38
C SER A 84 4.17 11.58 -17.44
N ASP A 85 3.36 10.92 -18.26
CA ASP A 85 1.90 11.08 -18.31
C ASP A 85 1.18 10.39 -17.15
N ILE A 86 1.89 9.60 -16.31
CA ILE A 86 1.37 8.99 -15.09
C ILE A 86 1.58 9.92 -13.90
N ASP A 87 0.49 10.22 -13.19
CA ASP A 87 0.47 11.04 -11.98
C ASP A 87 0.26 10.23 -10.68
N THR A 88 -0.30 9.03 -10.79
CA THR A 88 -0.68 8.19 -9.66
C THR A 88 -0.09 6.79 -9.81
N VAL A 89 0.66 6.34 -8.81
CA VAL A 89 1.22 4.98 -8.78
C VAL A 89 0.55 4.16 -7.68
N ILE A 90 0.10 2.97 -8.04
CA ILE A 90 -0.53 2.01 -7.14
C ILE A 90 0.40 0.80 -6.98
N ILE A 91 0.64 0.39 -5.73
CA ILE A 91 1.34 -0.87 -5.44
C ILE A 91 0.65 -1.56 -4.28
N SER A 92 0.07 -2.73 -4.53
CA SER A 92 -0.69 -3.49 -3.54
C SER A 92 -0.15 -4.91 -3.41
N GLY A 93 -0.04 -5.42 -2.18
CA GLY A 93 0.34 -6.82 -1.96
C GLY A 93 1.84 -7.12 -2.00
N MET A 94 2.70 -6.10 -2.04
CA MET A 94 4.16 -6.26 -1.90
C MET A 94 4.65 -5.93 -0.48
N GLY A 95 5.85 -6.39 -0.12
CA GLY A 95 6.51 -5.98 1.13
C GLY A 95 7.00 -4.53 1.05
N GLY A 96 6.91 -3.77 2.14
CA GLY A 96 7.26 -2.33 2.13
C GLY A 96 8.71 -2.06 1.74
N ARG A 97 9.64 -2.96 2.08
CA ARG A 97 11.05 -2.85 1.63
C ARG A 97 11.22 -3.08 0.12
N ASN A 98 10.41 -3.94 -0.49
CA ASN A 98 10.43 -4.16 -1.93
C ASN A 98 9.90 -2.91 -2.64
N MET A 99 8.82 -2.32 -2.14
CA MET A 99 8.30 -1.03 -2.64
C MET A 99 9.36 0.07 -2.56
N ILE A 100 10.09 0.18 -1.43
CA ILE A 100 11.21 1.12 -1.31
C ILE A 100 12.30 0.84 -2.34
N GLY A 101 12.62 -0.44 -2.61
CA GLY A 101 13.56 -0.85 -3.64
C GLY A 101 13.16 -0.34 -5.03
N ILE A 102 11.89 -0.54 -5.40
CA ILE A 102 11.29 -0.03 -6.65
C ILE A 102 11.47 1.49 -6.76
N PHE A 103 11.18 2.23 -5.68
CA PHE A 103 11.33 3.70 -5.70
C PHE A 103 12.78 4.17 -5.74
N LYS A 104 13.71 3.41 -5.14
CA LYS A 104 15.13 3.74 -5.13
C LYS A 104 15.84 3.41 -6.45
N ALA A 105 15.28 2.51 -7.25
CA ALA A 105 15.80 2.22 -8.58
C ALA A 105 15.61 3.42 -9.53
N HIS A 106 14.53 4.19 -9.35
CA HIS A 106 14.20 5.36 -10.18
C HIS A 106 13.77 6.59 -9.36
N PRO A 107 14.66 7.14 -8.51
CA PRO A 107 14.35 8.29 -7.68
C PRO A 107 13.93 9.53 -8.49
N GLU A 108 14.37 9.63 -9.74
CA GLU A 108 14.04 10.71 -10.66
C GLU A 108 12.57 10.74 -11.07
N TYR A 109 11.86 9.60 -11.08
CA TYR A 109 10.43 9.54 -11.42
C TYR A 109 9.55 10.04 -10.28
N LEU A 110 10.03 9.89 -9.04
CA LEU A 110 9.33 10.38 -7.84
C LEU A 110 9.14 11.88 -7.86
N LYS A 111 9.75 12.67 -8.75
CA LYS A 111 9.56 14.13 -8.91
C LYS A 111 8.35 14.50 -9.79
N ASN A 112 7.83 13.55 -10.56
CA ASN A 112 6.69 13.76 -11.46
C ASN A 112 5.41 13.10 -10.94
N ILE A 113 5.54 12.06 -10.11
CA ILE A 113 4.39 11.39 -9.47
C ILE A 113 3.80 12.30 -8.38
N ASN A 114 2.48 12.48 -8.41
CA ASN A 114 1.75 13.30 -7.44
C ASN A 114 1.19 12.46 -6.27
N THR A 115 0.76 11.24 -6.58
CA THR A 115 0.03 10.38 -5.65
C THR A 115 0.60 8.97 -5.65
N PHE A 116 0.75 8.38 -4.46
CA PHE A 116 0.98 6.96 -4.28
C PHE A 116 -0.17 6.34 -3.47
N ILE A 117 -0.74 5.23 -3.96
CA ILE A 117 -1.72 4.44 -3.21
C ILE A 117 -1.10 3.08 -2.93
N LEU A 118 -0.72 2.84 -1.69
CA LEU A 118 0.12 1.70 -1.32
C LEU A 118 -0.58 0.83 -0.28
N SER A 119 -0.53 -0.49 -0.51
CA SER A 119 -1.00 -1.48 0.45
C SER A 119 0.10 -2.50 0.76
N PRO A 120 1.12 -2.12 1.55
CA PRO A 120 2.23 -3.01 1.93
C PRO A 120 1.80 -4.15 2.87
N ASN A 121 2.33 -5.36 2.63
CA ASN A 121 2.10 -6.52 3.52
C ASN A 121 2.88 -6.40 4.85
N ASN A 122 4.00 -5.69 4.86
CA ASN A 122 4.89 -5.52 6.02
C ASN A 122 5.76 -4.25 5.86
N PHE A 123 6.51 -3.90 6.90
CA PHE A 123 7.43 -2.76 6.93
C PHE A 123 6.77 -1.41 6.57
N GLN A 124 5.53 -1.20 7.02
CA GLN A 124 4.74 0.02 6.82
C GLN A 124 5.47 1.26 7.35
N VAL A 125 6.12 1.14 8.51
CA VAL A 125 6.88 2.23 9.14
C VAL A 125 8.04 2.69 8.26
N ASP A 126 8.79 1.74 7.70
CA ASP A 126 9.93 2.04 6.81
C ASP A 126 9.43 2.74 5.54
N LEU A 127 8.32 2.25 4.96
CA LEU A 127 7.70 2.83 3.77
C LEU A 127 7.23 4.27 4.00
N LYS A 128 6.50 4.51 5.10
CA LYS A 128 6.04 5.85 5.48
C LYS A 128 7.22 6.82 5.63
N LYS A 129 8.27 6.42 6.34
CA LYS A 129 9.47 7.26 6.51
C LYS A 129 10.16 7.56 5.20
N PHE A 130 10.26 6.58 4.30
CA PHE A 130 10.87 6.77 2.99
C PHE A 130 10.11 7.82 2.17
N LEU A 131 8.79 7.67 2.00
CA LEU A 131 8.00 8.61 1.21
C LEU A 131 7.95 10.01 1.81
N VAL A 132 7.91 10.12 3.15
CA VAL A 132 7.96 11.43 3.81
C VAL A 132 9.29 12.12 3.59
N LYS A 133 10.41 11.39 3.64
CA LYS A 133 11.72 11.92 3.25
C LYS A 133 11.77 12.34 1.78
N SER A 134 10.98 11.67 0.93
CA SER A 134 10.83 12.00 -0.50
C SER A 134 9.78 13.07 -0.80
N ASN A 135 9.41 13.90 0.18
CA ASN A 135 8.49 15.05 0.03
C ASN A 135 7.02 14.65 -0.28
N PHE A 136 6.56 13.57 0.35
CA PHE A 136 5.16 13.18 0.38
C PHE A 136 4.59 13.23 1.81
N LYS A 137 3.27 13.39 1.92
CA LYS A 137 2.53 13.32 3.18
C LYS A 137 1.41 12.30 3.07
N ILE A 138 1.01 11.72 4.20
CA ILE A 138 -0.12 10.80 4.28
C ILE A 138 -1.40 11.63 4.23
N GLU A 139 -2.22 11.41 3.19
CA GLU A 139 -3.52 12.07 3.03
C GLU A 139 -4.67 11.20 3.53
N LYS A 140 -4.61 9.90 3.25
CA LYS A 140 -5.60 8.91 3.72
C LYS A 140 -4.88 7.65 4.19
N GLU A 141 -5.47 7.02 5.19
CA GLU A 141 -4.97 5.77 5.74
C GLU A 141 -6.15 5.02 6.35
N VAL A 142 -6.29 3.75 5.99
CA VAL A 142 -7.44 2.93 6.37
C VAL A 142 -7.03 1.48 6.60
N LEU A 143 -7.69 0.85 7.57
CA LEU A 143 -7.58 -0.59 7.82
C LEU A 143 -8.72 -1.32 7.10
N VAL A 144 -8.38 -2.39 6.38
CA VAL A 144 -9.34 -3.17 5.61
C VAL A 144 -9.22 -4.63 6.00
N LYS A 145 -10.32 -5.22 6.47
CA LYS A 145 -10.38 -6.64 6.81
C LYS A 145 -10.91 -7.46 5.63
N ASP A 146 -10.11 -8.44 5.19
CA ASP A 146 -10.50 -9.43 4.20
C ASP A 146 -10.17 -10.84 4.68
N GLY A 147 -11.21 -11.65 4.88
CA GLY A 147 -11.11 -12.93 5.59
C GLY A 147 -10.39 -12.80 6.93
N LYS A 148 -9.29 -13.53 7.09
CA LYS A 148 -8.45 -13.51 8.30
C LYS A 148 -7.41 -12.40 8.32
N TYR A 149 -7.22 -11.64 7.25
CA TYR A 149 -6.19 -10.61 7.16
C TYR A 149 -6.77 -9.22 7.37
N ILE A 150 -5.95 -8.31 7.92
CA ILE A 150 -6.27 -6.89 8.02
C ILE A 150 -5.11 -6.13 7.39
N TYR A 151 -5.39 -5.36 6.34
CA TYR A 151 -4.42 -4.63 5.54
C TYR A 151 -4.45 -3.14 5.87
N GLN A 152 -3.30 -2.49 5.76
CA GLN A 152 -3.20 -1.02 5.75
C GLN A 152 -3.17 -0.57 4.29
N VAL A 153 -4.10 0.30 3.90
CA VAL A 153 -4.08 1.01 2.62
C VAL A 153 -3.78 2.48 2.90
N ILE A 154 -2.76 3.03 2.24
CA ILE A 154 -2.22 4.35 2.54
C ILE A 154 -2.14 5.15 1.24
N LYS A 155 -2.79 6.33 1.21
CA LYS A 155 -2.64 7.31 0.15
C LYS A 155 -1.64 8.38 0.58
N PHE A 156 -0.59 8.55 -0.20
CA PHE A 156 0.37 9.62 -0.08
C PHE A 156 0.18 10.62 -1.20
N VAL A 157 0.29 11.90 -0.88
CA VAL A 157 0.26 13.00 -1.85
C VAL A 157 1.46 13.91 -1.64
N ARG A 158 1.77 14.78 -2.60
CA ARG A 158 2.84 15.76 -2.45
C ARG A 158 2.69 16.64 -1.22
N GLY A 159 3.83 16.89 -0.60
CA GLY A 159 3.94 17.88 0.46
C GLY A 159 4.89 17.45 1.56
N LYS A 160 5.39 18.44 2.28
CA LYS A 160 6.18 18.23 3.49
C LYS A 160 5.25 17.89 4.65
N ALA A 161 5.65 16.91 5.43
CA ALA A 161 5.02 16.60 6.72
C ALA A 161 6.09 16.10 7.68
N HIS A 162 5.82 16.27 8.97
CA HIS A 162 6.61 15.69 10.03
C HIS A 162 5.67 14.85 10.89
N TYR A 163 6.05 13.60 11.13
CA TYR A 163 5.31 12.67 11.97
C TYR A 163 6.18 12.23 13.14
N SER A 164 5.56 12.13 14.31
CA SER A 164 6.18 11.52 15.48
C SER A 164 6.46 10.03 15.24
N SER A 165 7.34 9.44 16.06
CA SER A 165 7.56 7.98 16.04
C SER A 165 6.27 7.19 16.24
N ARG A 166 5.33 7.73 17.01
CA ARG A 166 4.02 7.13 17.27
C ARG A 166 3.13 7.19 16.03
N GLU A 167 3.08 8.31 15.34
CA GLU A 167 2.32 8.45 14.08
C GLU A 167 2.90 7.60 12.94
N TYR A 168 4.23 7.51 12.83
CA TYR A 168 4.83 6.58 11.87
C TYR A 168 4.47 5.13 12.16
N PHE A 169 4.44 4.74 13.44
CA PHE A 169 4.12 3.38 13.86
C PHE A 169 2.65 3.03 13.64
N PHE A 170 1.75 3.84 14.21
CA PHE A 170 0.33 3.54 14.22
C PHE A 170 -0.41 4.01 12.98
N GLY A 171 0.09 5.07 12.34
CA GLY A 171 -0.63 5.82 11.32
C GLY A 171 -1.26 7.10 11.89
N PRO A 172 -0.93 8.31 11.36
CA PRO A 172 -1.45 9.56 11.92
C PRO A 172 -2.97 9.69 11.84
N LEU A 173 -3.60 9.11 10.81
CA LEU A 173 -5.06 9.17 10.64
C LEU A 173 -5.75 8.03 11.38
N LEU A 174 -5.12 6.85 11.42
CA LEU A 174 -5.59 5.73 12.24
C LEU A 174 -5.60 6.05 13.73
N LEU A 175 -4.66 6.87 14.21
CA LEU A 175 -4.64 7.35 15.60
C LEU A 175 -5.78 8.31 15.94
N LYS A 176 -6.33 9.04 14.95
CA LYS A 176 -7.46 9.96 15.17
C LYS A 176 -8.77 9.21 15.38
N ASN A 177 -8.96 8.12 14.64
CA ASN A 177 -10.16 7.30 14.72
C ASN A 177 -9.78 5.84 14.96
N LYS A 178 -9.65 5.48 16.24
CA LYS A 178 -9.23 4.15 16.71
C LYS A 178 -10.42 3.20 16.73
N ASP A 179 -10.94 2.91 15.54
CA ASP A 179 -12.13 2.09 15.36
C ASP A 179 -11.93 0.62 15.81
N LYS A 180 -12.98 -0.20 15.66
CA LYS A 180 -12.92 -1.62 16.00
C LYS A 180 -11.83 -2.37 15.23
N LEU A 181 -11.54 -2.01 13.98
CA LEU A 181 -10.49 -2.64 13.18
C LEU A 181 -9.10 -2.23 13.66
N PHE A 182 -8.91 -1.00 14.12
CA PHE A 182 -7.68 -0.55 14.77
C PHE A 182 -7.36 -1.41 15.99
N ILE A 183 -8.34 -1.55 16.89
CA ILE A 183 -8.20 -2.36 18.11
C ILE A 183 -7.89 -3.81 17.74
N GLU A 184 -8.62 -4.39 16.79
CA GLU A 184 -8.41 -5.76 16.34
C GLU A 184 -7.01 -5.96 15.73
N TYR A 185 -6.59 -5.06 14.84
CA TYR A 185 -5.28 -5.10 14.19
C TYR A 185 -4.15 -5.04 15.22
N TYR A 186 -4.15 -4.02 16.09
CA TYR A 186 -3.07 -3.85 17.06
C TYR A 186 -3.09 -4.89 18.17
N THR A 187 -4.24 -5.47 18.51
CA THR A 187 -4.30 -6.64 19.41
C THR A 187 -3.61 -7.86 18.80
N ARG A 188 -3.82 -8.11 17.50
CA ARG A 188 -3.12 -9.20 16.77
C ARG A 188 -1.62 -8.92 16.66
N GLU A 189 -1.24 -7.69 16.34
CA GLU A 189 0.16 -7.27 16.26
C GLU A 189 0.87 -7.39 17.62
N LEU A 190 0.18 -7.08 18.72
CA LEU A 190 0.69 -7.25 20.09
C LEU A 190 0.93 -8.73 20.40
N LYS A 191 -0.08 -9.58 20.18
CA LYS A 191 0.02 -11.02 20.44
C LYS A 191 1.14 -11.67 19.63
N SER A 192 1.23 -11.33 18.35
CA SER A 192 2.30 -11.82 17.46
C SER A 192 3.69 -11.46 18.02
N ARG A 193 3.90 -10.20 18.44
CA ARG A 193 5.19 -9.76 19.01
C ARG A 193 5.50 -10.42 20.35
N GLN A 194 4.50 -10.63 21.20
CA GLN A 194 4.66 -11.34 22.47
C GLN A 194 5.04 -12.82 22.27
N ILE A 195 4.58 -13.46 21.20
CA ILE A 195 5.02 -14.80 20.83
C ILE A 195 6.46 -14.75 20.31
N ILE A 196 6.75 -13.88 19.34
CA ILE A 196 8.08 -13.78 18.71
C ILE A 196 9.16 -13.49 19.76
N ILE A 197 8.92 -12.57 20.69
CA ILE A 197 9.93 -12.20 21.69
C ILE A 197 10.30 -13.36 22.62
N LYS A 198 9.35 -14.26 22.92
CA LYS A 198 9.58 -15.47 23.73
C LYS A 198 10.40 -16.52 22.97
N LEU A 199 10.19 -16.62 21.66
CA LEU A 199 10.89 -17.58 20.79
C LEU A 199 12.28 -17.09 20.34
N LEU A 200 12.59 -15.80 20.48
CA LEU A 200 13.87 -15.26 20.01
C LEU A 200 15.04 -15.76 20.86
N PRO A 201 16.10 -16.31 20.23
CA PRO A 201 17.34 -16.70 20.92
C PRO A 201 18.04 -15.53 21.63
N ALA A 202 18.93 -15.83 22.57
CA ALA A 202 19.66 -14.82 23.36
C ALA A 202 20.48 -13.84 22.50
N GLY A 203 21.07 -14.31 21.38
CA GLY A 203 21.91 -13.50 20.49
C GLY A 203 21.19 -12.37 19.73
N PHE A 204 19.86 -12.25 19.82
CA PHE A 204 19.07 -11.23 19.11
C PHE A 204 18.74 -10.00 19.99
N SER A 205 19.69 -9.51 20.78
CA SER A 205 19.50 -8.43 21.76
C SER A 205 18.84 -7.17 21.18
N PHE A 206 19.33 -6.66 20.04
CA PHE A 206 18.75 -5.47 19.40
C PHE A 206 17.29 -5.69 18.97
N ARG A 207 16.98 -6.86 18.40
CA ARG A 207 15.62 -7.19 17.98
C ARG A 207 14.69 -7.34 19.19
N LYS A 208 15.17 -7.93 20.29
CA LYS A 208 14.43 -8.00 21.56
C LYS A 208 14.14 -6.60 22.10
N ILE A 209 15.10 -5.69 22.12
CA ILE A 209 14.89 -4.30 22.57
C ILE A 209 13.83 -3.62 21.72
N LYS A 210 13.90 -3.73 20.38
CA LYS A 210 12.91 -3.17 19.47
C LYS A 210 11.51 -3.74 19.74
N LEU A 211 11.38 -5.05 19.86
CA LEU A 211 10.11 -5.71 20.16
C LEU A 211 9.54 -5.30 21.52
N LYS A 212 10.37 -5.17 22.57
CA LYS A 212 9.91 -4.68 23.89
C LYS A 212 9.32 -3.28 23.78
N LYS A 213 9.97 -2.38 23.02
CA LYS A 213 9.45 -1.03 22.76
C LYS A 213 8.11 -1.08 22.02
N GLU A 214 8.03 -1.87 20.95
CA GLU A 214 6.79 -2.02 20.16
C GLU A 214 5.64 -2.62 20.98
N ILE A 215 5.89 -3.66 21.77
CA ILE A 215 4.92 -4.26 22.69
C ILE A 215 4.42 -3.21 23.68
N LYS A 216 5.34 -2.47 24.33
CA LYS A 216 4.99 -1.43 25.30
C LYS A 216 4.09 -0.36 24.68
N ILE A 217 4.45 0.19 23.52
CA ILE A 217 3.65 1.25 22.89
C ILE A 217 2.28 0.73 22.46
N ILE A 218 2.17 -0.50 21.93
CA ILE A 218 0.87 -1.06 21.54
C ILE A 218 -0.01 -1.29 22.78
N SER A 219 0.55 -1.86 23.85
CA SER A 219 -0.21 -2.10 25.08
C SER A 219 -0.74 -0.81 25.69
N LEU A 220 0.08 0.24 25.74
CA LEU A 220 -0.35 1.57 26.21
C LEU A 220 -1.45 2.14 25.30
N GLU A 221 -1.30 2.00 23.99
CA GLU A 221 -2.27 2.52 23.03
C GLU A 221 -3.64 1.84 23.17
N LEU A 222 -3.66 0.51 23.30
CA LEU A 222 -4.88 -0.27 23.46
C LEU A 222 -5.56 -0.06 24.82
N ALA A 223 -4.78 0.25 25.87
CA ALA A 223 -5.33 0.61 27.17
C ALA A 223 -6.08 1.95 27.12
N ASN A 224 -5.57 2.91 26.34
CA ASN A 224 -6.16 4.25 26.16
C ASN A 224 -7.34 4.29 25.16
N THR A 225 -7.79 3.12 24.67
CA THR A 225 -8.99 2.98 23.82
C THR A 225 -10.19 2.40 24.55
N ARG A 226 -10.02 2.03 25.82
CA ARG A 226 -11.10 1.60 26.72
C ARG A 226 -11.62 2.78 27.51
#